data_AF-A4NWP2-F1
#
_entry.id   AF-A4NWP2-F1
#
_cell.length_a   1.000
_cell.length_b   1.000
_cell.length_c   1.000
_cell.angle_alpha   90.00
_cell.angle_beta   90.00
_cell.angle_gamma   90.00
#
_symmetry.space_group_name_H-M   'P 1'
#
loop_
_entity.id
_entity.type
_entity.pdbx_description
1 polymer ?
#
loop_
_entity_poly.entity_id
_entity_poly.type
_entity_poly.pdbx_seq_one_letter_code
_entity_poly.pdbx_strand_id
1 'polypeptide(L)'
;MHQKGSQGQTNLWVPLPFNGEYQQVKSIHFEGNYMNAYITENNKYGAKTLFATWDKDAQKRDLKVTMVIETKDREPMVKGALENYTPPKDIQYSVDVQEYLKATQHIKTDGIVKEFTDKIVGKETNPLKKAELIHHWIVKNMERDNSVLGCGDGDVEKILTTGVLKGKCTDINSVFVALARAADIPAREIFGIRLGAAEKMGKYSKGAFGSANEQGIANVSGGQHCRAEFYLAGFGWVPVDSADVAKMRLAEKKSVEDKDTQAVAKYLFGNWEANWVGFNHARDFDLYPQPELAPINNFGYPYAEVGGDPLNSFDPKEFKYDYVSKNSNKSFWIAIATALSAAVASTLCCIVPLIYLVFGVSSTWLIGLGEYDYLRIPMLIISLCAFAYGFWLLMFSKKIICSKYISRKKLIVLYWIVFIVMIFFLTYPTILPWILELAN
;
A
#
# COMPACT_ATOMS: atom_id res chain seq x y z
N MET A 1 8.47 17.56 -35.79
CA MET A 1 9.67 18.43 -35.84
C MET A 1 10.38 18.30 -34.51
N HIS A 2 11.51 17.60 -34.43
CA HIS A 2 12.39 17.66 -33.26
C HIS A 2 12.99 19.08 -33.21
N GLN A 3 12.53 19.90 -32.26
CA GLN A 3 13.15 21.19 -32.01
C GLN A 3 14.58 20.96 -31.50
N LYS A 4 15.52 21.77 -32.00
CA LYS A 4 16.83 21.98 -31.38
C LYS A 4 16.64 22.09 -29.86
N GLY A 5 17.37 21.29 -29.09
CA GLY A 5 17.19 21.20 -27.64
C GLY A 5 17.08 22.57 -27.00
N SER A 6 15.94 22.81 -26.36
CA SER A 6 15.56 24.03 -25.67
C SER A 6 16.74 24.55 -24.83
N GLN A 7 16.98 25.86 -24.90
CA GLN A 7 18.08 26.54 -24.22
C GLN A 7 17.49 27.46 -23.16
N GLY A 8 18.01 27.42 -21.93
CA GLY A 8 17.57 28.28 -20.85
C GLY A 8 17.57 27.59 -19.50
N GLN A 9 17.19 28.34 -18.47
CA GLN A 9 17.08 27.81 -17.11
C GLN A 9 16.14 26.61 -17.10
N THR A 10 16.51 25.57 -16.35
CA THR A 10 15.62 24.41 -16.16
C THR A 10 14.87 24.56 -14.85
N ASN A 11 13.56 24.38 -14.92
CA ASN A 11 12.65 24.38 -13.78
C ASN A 11 12.02 22.99 -13.66
N LEU A 12 11.96 22.44 -12.45
CA LEU A 12 11.41 21.11 -12.17
C LEU A 12 10.46 21.19 -10.98
N TRP A 13 9.26 20.65 -11.14
CA TRP A 13 8.26 20.46 -10.11
C TRP A 13 8.04 18.96 -9.91
N VAL A 14 8.37 18.45 -8.71
CA VAL A 14 8.18 17.04 -8.36
C VAL A 14 7.02 16.91 -7.37
N PRO A 15 5.99 16.10 -7.67
CA PRO A 15 4.90 15.86 -6.74
C PRO A 15 5.41 15.06 -5.55
N LEU A 16 5.05 15.49 -4.34
CA LEU A 16 5.39 14.82 -3.09
C LEU A 16 4.12 14.29 -2.39
N PRO A 17 4.22 13.19 -1.63
CA PRO A 17 3.10 12.68 -0.86
C PRO A 17 2.60 13.65 0.23
N PHE A 18 1.27 13.72 0.36
CA PHE A 18 0.61 14.42 1.46
C PHE A 18 0.50 13.51 2.70
N ASN A 19 0.21 14.09 3.87
CA ASN A 19 -0.11 13.34 5.08
C ASN A 19 -1.63 13.17 5.20
N GLY A 20 -2.09 11.95 5.45
CA GLY A 20 -3.51 11.63 5.57
C GLY A 20 -3.77 10.46 6.49
N GLU A 21 -5.05 10.09 6.64
CA GLU A 21 -5.44 9.03 7.56
C GLU A 21 -4.71 7.71 7.26
N TYR A 22 -4.46 7.41 5.98
CA TYR A 22 -3.91 6.13 5.53
C TYR A 22 -2.46 6.16 5.04
N GLN A 23 -1.82 7.33 5.06
CA GLN A 23 -0.42 7.50 4.66
C GLN A 23 0.25 8.61 5.46
N GLN A 24 1.49 8.41 5.86
CA GLN A 24 2.27 9.38 6.64
C GLN A 24 3.69 9.44 6.09
N VAL A 25 4.10 10.63 5.66
CA VAL A 25 5.49 10.92 5.29
C VAL A 25 6.30 11.14 6.56
N LYS A 26 7.22 10.23 6.83
CA LYS A 26 8.11 10.29 8.01
C LYS A 26 9.33 11.15 7.75
N SER A 27 9.86 11.12 6.54
CA SER A 27 10.98 11.96 6.13
C SER A 27 10.99 12.17 4.61
N ILE A 28 11.47 13.35 4.21
CA ILE A 28 11.84 13.67 2.82
C ILE A 28 13.27 14.20 2.88
N HIS A 29 14.15 13.60 2.09
CA HIS A 29 15.52 14.07 1.89
C HIS A 29 15.77 14.23 0.40
N PHE A 30 16.37 15.33 -0.02
CA PHE A 30 16.73 15.55 -1.41
C PHE A 30 18.15 16.10 -1.56
N GLU A 31 18.88 15.58 -2.53
CA GLU A 31 20.26 15.92 -2.85
C GLU A 31 20.41 16.03 -4.37
N GLY A 32 21.37 16.84 -4.84
CA GLY A 32 21.52 17.10 -6.26
C GLY A 32 22.45 18.28 -6.56
N ASN A 33 22.60 18.61 -7.84
CA ASN A 33 23.43 19.74 -8.30
C ASN A 33 22.57 20.95 -8.73
N TYR A 34 21.41 21.12 -8.10
CA TYR A 34 20.50 22.25 -8.34
C TYR A 34 21.10 23.56 -7.82
N MET A 35 20.68 24.69 -8.41
CA MET A 35 20.99 26.03 -7.91
C MET A 35 20.13 26.37 -6.69
N ASN A 36 18.81 26.13 -6.81
CA ASN A 36 17.84 26.34 -5.75
C ASN A 36 16.88 25.16 -5.72
N ALA A 37 16.51 24.70 -4.52
CA ALA A 37 15.42 23.75 -4.34
C ALA A 37 14.69 23.99 -3.01
N TYR A 38 13.36 23.87 -3.04
CA TYR A 38 12.52 24.03 -1.84
C TYR A 38 11.19 23.30 -2.00
N ILE A 39 10.57 22.97 -0.87
CA ILE A 39 9.23 22.38 -0.83
C ILE A 39 8.21 23.49 -0.61
N THR A 40 7.11 23.46 -1.37
CA THR A 40 6.01 24.42 -1.26
C THR A 40 4.67 23.71 -1.38
N GLU A 41 3.65 24.28 -0.75
CA GLU A 41 2.24 23.90 -0.87
C GLU A 41 1.40 25.12 -1.34
N ASN A 42 2.06 26.15 -1.90
CA ASN A 42 1.43 27.40 -2.29
C ASN A 42 0.61 27.26 -3.58
N ASN A 43 -0.48 26.52 -3.52
CA ASN A 43 -1.46 26.38 -4.59
C ASN A 43 -2.84 26.10 -3.99
N LYS A 44 -3.89 26.22 -4.81
CA LYS A 44 -5.30 26.07 -4.39
C LYS A 44 -5.58 24.78 -3.62
N TYR A 45 -4.90 23.69 -3.94
CA TYR A 45 -5.16 22.35 -3.40
C TYR A 45 -4.16 21.93 -2.31
N GLY A 46 -3.20 22.78 -1.95
CA GLY A 46 -2.11 22.40 -1.04
C GLY A 46 -1.28 21.22 -1.58
N ALA A 47 -1.21 21.05 -2.90
CA ALA A 47 -0.42 19.99 -3.51
C ALA A 47 1.06 20.22 -3.18
N LYS A 48 1.65 19.29 -2.42
CA LYS A 48 3.03 19.41 -1.98
C LYS A 48 3.98 19.18 -3.16
N THR A 49 4.83 20.16 -3.40
CA THR A 49 5.73 20.19 -4.55
C THR A 49 7.15 20.47 -4.11
N LEU A 50 8.10 19.64 -4.53
CA LEU A 50 9.51 20.00 -4.52
C LEU A 50 9.81 20.73 -5.83
N PHE A 51 10.16 22.00 -5.72
CA PHE A 51 10.62 22.81 -6.84
C PHE A 51 12.15 22.83 -6.86
N ALA A 52 12.77 22.68 -8.03
CA ALA A 52 14.22 22.74 -8.21
C ALA A 52 14.60 23.45 -9.52
N THR A 53 15.75 24.12 -9.54
CA THR A 53 16.25 24.87 -10.70
C THR A 53 17.71 24.56 -11.04
N TRP A 54 18.05 24.68 -12.33
CA TRP A 54 19.43 24.60 -12.83
C TRP A 54 19.71 25.73 -13.82
N ASP A 55 20.96 26.18 -13.83
CA ASP A 55 21.43 27.18 -14.79
C ASP A 55 21.26 26.68 -16.23
N LYS A 56 21.11 27.61 -17.17
CA LYS A 56 21.04 27.31 -18.60
C LYS A 56 22.24 26.53 -19.13
N ASP A 57 23.42 26.76 -18.54
CA ASP A 57 24.69 26.16 -18.96
C ASP A 57 25.00 24.86 -18.19
N ALA A 58 24.07 24.38 -17.36
CA ALA A 58 24.23 23.18 -16.56
C ALA A 58 24.42 21.93 -17.44
N GLN A 59 25.59 21.30 -17.31
CA GLN A 59 25.94 20.09 -18.07
C GLN A 59 25.17 18.84 -17.60
N LYS A 60 24.77 18.81 -16.33
CA LYS A 60 23.95 17.76 -15.70
C LYS A 60 22.88 18.38 -14.82
N ARG A 61 21.77 17.68 -14.66
CA ARG A 61 20.60 18.11 -13.88
C ARG A 61 20.13 16.96 -13.00
N ASP A 62 20.90 16.71 -11.95
CA ASP A 62 20.73 15.55 -11.08
C ASP A 62 19.95 15.99 -9.82
N LEU A 63 18.84 15.31 -9.56
CA LEU A 63 18.06 15.43 -8.33
C LEU A 63 17.66 14.03 -7.87
N LYS A 64 17.96 13.71 -6.62
CA LYS A 64 17.54 12.46 -5.99
C LYS A 64 16.70 12.78 -4.77
N VAL A 65 15.51 12.19 -4.72
CA VAL A 65 14.57 12.35 -3.61
C VAL A 65 14.40 11.00 -2.92
N THR A 66 14.69 10.96 -1.62
CA THR A 66 14.49 9.80 -0.76
C THR A 66 13.37 10.09 0.23
N MET A 67 12.36 9.24 0.25
CA MET A 67 11.20 9.39 1.13
C MET A 67 11.02 8.14 1.98
N VAL A 68 10.70 8.32 3.26
CA VAL A 68 10.22 7.25 4.13
C VAL A 68 8.74 7.51 4.36
N ILE A 69 7.91 6.56 3.95
CA ILE A 69 6.45 6.68 3.97
C ILE A 69 5.90 5.45 4.69
N GLU A 70 5.02 5.70 5.65
CA GLU A 70 4.19 4.67 6.27
C GLU A 70 2.83 4.67 5.58
N THR A 71 2.36 3.51 5.14
CA THR A 71 1.03 3.34 4.53
C THR A 71 0.24 2.29 5.30
N LYS A 72 -1.09 2.42 5.31
CA LYS A 72 -2.00 1.45 5.93
C LYS A 72 -3.17 1.14 4.99
N ASP A 73 -3.66 -0.09 5.04
CA ASP A 73 -4.83 -0.48 4.26
C ASP A 73 -6.06 0.30 4.71
N ARG A 74 -6.88 0.71 3.74
CA ARG A 74 -8.11 1.46 3.99
C ARG A 74 -9.30 0.66 3.48
N GLU A 75 -9.96 -0.05 4.39
CA GLU A 75 -10.95 -1.07 4.01
C GLU A 75 -12.25 -0.98 4.82
N PRO A 76 -12.94 0.16 4.82
CA PRO A 76 -14.18 0.29 5.57
C PRO A 76 -15.27 -0.70 5.15
N MET A 77 -15.34 -1.08 3.86
CA MET A 77 -16.38 -1.98 3.37
C MET A 77 -16.19 -3.42 3.90
N VAL A 78 -15.01 -4.02 3.74
CA VAL A 78 -14.78 -5.40 4.23
C VAL A 78 -14.72 -5.49 5.75
N LYS A 79 -14.46 -4.38 6.45
CA LYS A 79 -14.52 -4.30 7.92
C LYS A 79 -15.93 -4.07 8.45
N GLY A 80 -16.94 -4.03 7.58
CA GLY A 80 -18.35 -3.85 7.95
C GLY A 80 -18.72 -2.43 8.40
N ALA A 81 -17.84 -1.45 8.24
CA ALA A 81 -18.06 -0.09 8.74
C ALA A 81 -19.18 0.67 7.99
N LEU A 82 -19.57 0.16 6.81
CA LEU A 82 -20.61 0.74 5.96
C LEU A 82 -21.93 -0.08 5.95
N GLU A 83 -21.99 -1.23 6.63
CA GLU A 83 -23.16 -2.15 6.55
C GLU A 83 -24.46 -1.48 7.01
N ASN A 84 -24.39 -0.64 8.04
CA ASN A 84 -25.54 0.06 8.63
C ASN A 84 -25.52 1.57 8.32
N TYR A 85 -24.78 1.99 7.30
CA TYR A 85 -24.73 3.41 6.93
C TYR A 85 -26.11 3.91 6.54
N THR A 86 -26.59 4.92 7.27
CA THR A 86 -27.82 5.63 6.99
C THR A 86 -27.47 7.10 6.78
N PRO A 87 -27.78 7.71 5.62
CA PRO A 87 -27.49 9.11 5.40
C PRO A 87 -28.24 9.99 6.43
N PRO A 88 -27.60 11.03 6.98
CA PRO A 88 -28.29 12.01 7.81
C PRO A 88 -29.49 12.63 7.07
N LYS A 89 -30.54 13.01 7.82
CA LYS A 89 -31.72 13.69 7.24
C LYS A 89 -31.33 15.00 6.55
N ASP A 90 -30.47 15.76 7.22
CA ASP A 90 -29.93 17.03 6.73
C ASP A 90 -28.43 16.86 6.49
N ILE A 91 -28.03 16.91 5.22
CA ILE A 91 -26.63 16.79 4.83
C ILE A 91 -26.04 18.20 4.73
N GLN A 92 -25.09 18.51 5.61
CA GLN A 92 -24.25 19.70 5.51
C GLN A 92 -22.80 19.28 5.44
N TYR A 93 -22.15 19.60 4.33
CA TYR A 93 -20.71 19.37 4.15
C TYR A 93 -19.92 20.55 4.67
N SER A 94 -18.75 20.29 5.25
CA SER A 94 -17.78 21.33 5.59
C SER A 94 -17.25 22.01 4.31
N VAL A 95 -16.73 23.23 4.43
CA VAL A 95 -16.28 24.03 3.29
C VAL A 95 -15.22 23.30 2.45
N ASP A 96 -14.31 22.57 3.10
CA ASP A 96 -13.29 21.76 2.44
C ASP A 96 -13.87 20.58 1.65
N VAL A 97 -15.02 20.04 2.06
CA VAL A 97 -15.70 18.94 1.35
C VAL A 97 -16.60 19.48 0.23
N GLN A 98 -17.25 20.65 0.44
CA GLN A 98 -18.12 21.28 -0.57
C GLN A 98 -17.39 21.61 -1.88
N GLU A 99 -16.09 21.89 -1.83
CA GLU A 99 -15.29 22.10 -3.03
C GLU A 99 -15.39 20.91 -4.01
N TYR A 100 -15.52 19.69 -3.48
CA TYR A 100 -15.60 18.47 -4.27
C TYR A 100 -17.00 18.13 -4.75
N LEU A 101 -17.96 19.05 -4.63
CA LEU A 101 -19.23 19.01 -5.37
C LEU A 101 -19.15 19.84 -6.65
N LYS A 102 -18.23 20.81 -6.73
CA LYS A 102 -18.19 21.78 -7.82
C LYS A 102 -17.66 21.14 -9.10
N ALA A 103 -18.17 21.64 -10.23
CA ALA A 103 -17.62 21.35 -11.53
C ALA A 103 -16.22 21.98 -11.70
N THR A 104 -15.37 21.35 -12.52
CA THR A 104 -14.10 21.90 -13.00
C THR A 104 -14.07 21.89 -14.53
N GLN A 105 -12.91 22.14 -15.14
CA GLN A 105 -12.79 22.08 -16.59
C GLN A 105 -13.00 20.64 -17.09
N HIS A 106 -12.31 19.67 -16.49
CA HIS A 106 -12.38 18.26 -16.92
C HIS A 106 -13.50 17.47 -16.22
N ILE A 107 -14.01 17.96 -15.08
CA ILE A 107 -15.08 17.34 -14.29
C ILE A 107 -16.34 18.21 -14.35
N LYS A 108 -17.10 18.10 -15.45
CA LYS A 108 -18.44 18.70 -15.54
C LYS A 108 -19.45 17.93 -14.69
N THR A 109 -20.51 18.59 -14.24
CA THR A 109 -21.56 17.98 -13.39
C THR A 109 -22.96 18.17 -13.95
N ASP A 110 -23.06 18.81 -15.11
CA ASP A 110 -24.28 19.15 -15.84
C ASP A 110 -24.30 18.48 -17.22
N GLY A 111 -25.25 18.88 -18.07
CA GLY A 111 -25.38 18.38 -19.45
C GLY A 111 -25.39 16.85 -19.51
N ILE A 112 -24.58 16.30 -20.43
CA ILE A 112 -24.49 14.85 -20.65
C ILE A 112 -24.06 14.08 -19.40
N VAL A 113 -23.23 14.67 -18.54
CA VAL A 113 -22.80 14.03 -17.29
C VAL A 113 -24.01 13.82 -16.39
N LYS A 114 -24.86 14.85 -16.25
CA LYS A 114 -26.08 14.76 -15.43
C LYS A 114 -27.10 13.79 -16.04
N GLU A 115 -27.26 13.77 -17.36
CA GLU A 115 -28.15 12.83 -18.05
C GLU A 115 -27.75 11.36 -17.81
N PHE A 116 -26.45 11.04 -17.96
CA PHE A 116 -25.94 9.70 -17.64
C PHE A 116 -26.13 9.38 -16.17
N THR A 117 -25.84 10.35 -15.29
CA THR A 117 -26.00 10.18 -13.84
C THR A 117 -27.44 9.82 -13.48
N ASP A 118 -28.42 10.61 -13.95
CA ASP A 118 -29.85 10.39 -13.65
C ASP A 118 -30.34 9.05 -14.19
N LYS A 119 -29.84 8.63 -15.35
CA LYS A 119 -30.14 7.30 -15.91
C LYS A 119 -29.54 6.18 -15.07
N ILE A 120 -28.34 6.34 -14.54
CA ILE A 120 -27.63 5.32 -13.75
C ILE A 120 -28.23 5.19 -12.36
N VAL A 121 -28.49 6.31 -11.66
CA VAL A 121 -28.95 6.29 -10.27
C VAL A 121 -30.47 6.16 -10.15
N GLY A 122 -31.22 6.58 -11.17
CA GLY A 122 -32.67 6.50 -11.19
C GLY A 122 -33.31 7.21 -10.00
N LYS A 123 -34.08 6.47 -9.19
CA LYS A 123 -34.78 6.99 -8.00
C LYS A 123 -34.04 6.73 -6.69
N GLU A 124 -32.83 6.19 -6.74
CA GLU A 124 -32.04 5.94 -5.53
C GLU A 124 -31.70 7.27 -4.85
N THR A 125 -31.83 7.30 -3.52
CA THR A 125 -31.58 8.50 -2.69
C THR A 125 -30.40 8.31 -1.76
N ASN A 126 -30.05 7.06 -1.41
CA ASN A 126 -28.91 6.76 -0.55
C ASN A 126 -27.60 6.98 -1.30
N PRO A 127 -26.72 7.90 -0.84
CA PRO A 127 -25.49 8.25 -1.55
C PRO A 127 -24.51 7.07 -1.69
N LEU A 128 -24.47 6.15 -0.71
CA LEU A 128 -23.65 4.94 -0.82
C LEU A 128 -24.15 4.03 -1.97
N LYS A 129 -25.48 3.89 -2.11
CA LYS A 129 -26.08 3.08 -3.17
C LYS A 129 -25.97 3.74 -4.55
N LYS A 130 -26.13 5.06 -4.63
CA LYS A 130 -25.84 5.82 -5.86
C LYS A 130 -24.39 5.61 -6.32
N ALA A 131 -23.41 5.75 -5.41
CA ALA A 131 -22.00 5.52 -5.71
C ALA A 131 -21.73 4.07 -6.16
N GLU A 132 -22.38 3.08 -5.54
CA GLU A 132 -22.30 1.66 -5.92
C GLU A 132 -22.84 1.43 -7.34
N LEU A 133 -23.99 2.03 -7.69
CA LEU A 133 -24.56 1.97 -9.05
C LEU A 133 -23.64 2.58 -10.10
N ILE A 134 -23.03 3.74 -9.79
CA ILE A 134 -22.05 4.39 -10.66
C ILE A 134 -20.82 3.50 -10.87
N HIS A 135 -20.25 2.95 -9.79
CA HIS A 135 -19.13 2.03 -9.88
C HIS A 135 -19.46 0.81 -10.75
N HIS A 136 -20.61 0.17 -10.52
CA HIS A 136 -21.06 -0.97 -11.32
C HIS A 136 -21.27 -0.62 -12.79
N TRP A 137 -21.85 0.54 -13.08
CA TRP A 137 -22.01 1.00 -14.46
C TRP A 137 -20.65 1.17 -15.14
N ILE A 138 -19.66 1.77 -14.47
CA ILE A 138 -18.32 1.91 -15.02
C ILE A 138 -17.68 0.54 -15.27
N VAL A 139 -17.71 -0.36 -14.29
CA VAL A 139 -17.14 -1.72 -14.40
C VAL A 139 -17.74 -2.48 -15.58
N LYS A 140 -19.04 -2.31 -15.82
CA LYS A 140 -19.76 -2.97 -16.91
C LYS A 140 -19.47 -2.37 -18.28
N ASN A 141 -19.36 -1.05 -18.38
CA ASN A 141 -19.41 -0.36 -19.67
C ASN A 141 -18.04 0.19 -20.13
N MET A 142 -17.11 0.43 -19.21
CA MET A 142 -15.80 0.99 -19.56
C MET A 142 -14.72 -0.08 -19.72
N GLU A 143 -13.74 0.20 -20.58
CA GLU A 143 -12.57 -0.66 -20.82
C GLU A 143 -11.25 0.10 -20.69
N ARG A 144 -10.18 -0.65 -20.39
CA ARG A 144 -8.82 -0.11 -20.37
C ARG A 144 -8.29 0.04 -21.79
N ASP A 145 -7.73 1.20 -22.11
CA ASP A 145 -6.97 1.44 -23.34
C ASP A 145 -5.53 1.84 -22.99
N ASN A 146 -4.56 1.01 -23.38
CA ASN A 146 -3.16 1.27 -23.11
C ASN A 146 -2.49 2.25 -24.10
N SER A 147 -3.16 2.58 -25.22
CA SER A 147 -2.65 3.53 -26.23
C SER A 147 -2.75 5.00 -25.80
N VAL A 148 -3.64 5.31 -24.85
CA VAL A 148 -3.80 6.64 -24.26
C VAL A 148 -2.50 7.08 -23.57
N LEU A 149 -2.08 8.33 -23.78
CA LEU A 149 -0.86 8.87 -23.19
C LEU A 149 -0.99 9.03 -21.66
N GLY A 150 0.10 8.75 -20.93
CA GLY A 150 0.13 8.89 -19.47
C GLY A 150 -0.95 8.06 -18.77
N CYS A 151 -1.74 8.71 -17.90
CA CYS A 151 -2.91 8.14 -17.23
C CYS A 151 -4.25 8.56 -17.85
N GLY A 152 -4.23 9.30 -18.96
CA GLY A 152 -5.42 9.94 -19.55
C GLY A 152 -5.60 11.39 -19.09
N ASP A 153 -6.40 12.15 -19.85
CA ASP A 153 -6.75 13.54 -19.54
C ASP A 153 -7.97 13.63 -18.61
N GLY A 154 -8.81 12.60 -18.55
CA GLY A 154 -10.01 12.62 -17.72
C GLY A 154 -11.03 13.68 -18.12
N ASP A 155 -11.11 14.05 -19.40
CA ASP A 155 -12.17 14.89 -19.94
C ASP A 155 -13.48 14.07 -20.02
N VAL A 156 -14.30 14.17 -18.98
CA VAL A 156 -15.50 13.33 -18.83
C VAL A 156 -16.58 13.70 -19.84
N GLU A 157 -16.77 14.99 -20.12
CA GLU A 157 -17.77 15.44 -21.08
C GLU A 157 -17.46 14.85 -22.46
N LYS A 158 -16.20 14.89 -22.89
CA LYS A 158 -15.74 14.27 -24.14
C LYS A 158 -15.94 12.76 -24.15
N ILE A 159 -15.56 12.06 -23.08
CA ILE A 159 -15.71 10.59 -22.98
C ILE A 159 -17.17 10.19 -23.15
N LEU A 160 -18.09 10.84 -22.45
CA LEU A 160 -19.52 10.52 -22.50
C LEU A 160 -20.15 10.94 -23.84
N THR A 161 -19.76 12.09 -24.39
CA THR A 161 -20.31 12.61 -25.66
C THR A 161 -19.91 11.76 -26.85
N THR A 162 -18.64 11.34 -26.90
CA THR A 162 -18.15 10.48 -28.00
C THR A 162 -18.62 9.04 -27.88
N GLY A 163 -19.03 8.60 -26.68
CA GLY A 163 -19.36 7.21 -26.40
C GLY A 163 -18.14 6.28 -26.42
N VAL A 164 -16.92 6.82 -26.56
CA VAL A 164 -15.68 6.04 -26.46
C VAL A 164 -15.39 5.81 -24.98
N LEU A 165 -16.09 4.83 -24.40
CA LEU A 165 -16.01 4.44 -22.99
C LEU A 165 -14.72 3.65 -22.70
N LYS A 166 -13.57 4.15 -23.14
CA LYS A 166 -12.27 3.51 -22.96
C LYS A 166 -11.23 4.53 -22.52
N GLY A 167 -10.27 4.11 -21.72
CA GLY A 167 -9.18 4.98 -21.31
C GLY A 167 -8.28 4.37 -20.24
N LYS A 168 -7.52 5.21 -19.56
CA LYS A 168 -6.65 4.84 -18.45
C LYS A 168 -7.26 5.26 -17.11
N CYS A 169 -6.44 5.28 -16.06
CA CYS A 169 -6.95 5.41 -14.70
C CYS A 169 -7.48 6.80 -14.38
N THR A 170 -6.91 7.86 -14.96
CA THR A 170 -7.50 9.21 -14.86
C THR A 170 -8.83 9.23 -15.59
N ASP A 171 -8.93 8.71 -16.81
CA ASP A 171 -10.18 8.71 -17.60
C ASP A 171 -11.32 7.99 -16.87
N ILE A 172 -11.08 6.77 -16.42
CA ILE A 172 -12.10 5.91 -15.82
C ILE A 172 -12.51 6.42 -14.42
N ASN A 173 -11.55 6.80 -13.57
CA ASN A 173 -11.88 7.29 -12.24
C ASN A 173 -12.40 8.75 -12.26
N SER A 174 -12.08 9.55 -13.28
CA SER A 174 -12.72 10.86 -13.50
C SER A 174 -14.20 10.70 -13.84
N VAL A 175 -14.57 9.71 -14.66
CA VAL A 175 -15.99 9.40 -14.93
C VAL A 175 -16.73 9.06 -13.63
N PHE A 176 -16.12 8.27 -12.73
CA PHE A 176 -16.71 8.03 -11.41
C PHE A 176 -16.94 9.32 -10.64
N VAL A 177 -15.91 10.18 -10.56
CA VAL A 177 -15.97 11.44 -9.80
C VAL A 177 -17.03 12.38 -10.37
N ALA A 178 -17.07 12.59 -11.67
CA ALA A 178 -18.04 13.47 -12.32
C ALA A 178 -19.49 12.99 -12.13
N LEU A 179 -19.75 11.69 -12.33
CA LEU A 179 -21.08 11.12 -12.11
C LEU A 179 -21.48 11.18 -10.63
N ALA A 180 -20.54 10.97 -9.69
CA ALA A 180 -20.80 11.10 -8.27
C ALA A 180 -21.14 12.56 -7.89
N ARG A 181 -20.37 13.54 -8.39
CA ARG A 181 -20.65 14.96 -8.17
C ARG A 181 -21.99 15.40 -8.75
N ALA A 182 -22.31 14.96 -9.96
CA ALA A 182 -23.61 15.19 -10.60
C ALA A 182 -24.79 14.50 -9.86
N ALA A 183 -24.49 13.52 -9.00
CA ALA A 183 -25.44 12.84 -8.11
C ALA A 183 -25.52 13.48 -6.71
N ASP A 184 -24.92 14.67 -6.52
CA ASP A 184 -24.78 15.41 -5.27
C ASP A 184 -23.93 14.70 -4.20
N ILE A 185 -22.92 13.94 -4.63
CA ILE A 185 -21.98 13.23 -3.76
C ILE A 185 -20.59 13.85 -3.93
N PRO A 186 -19.99 14.46 -2.89
CA PRO A 186 -18.65 15.00 -3.01
C PRO A 186 -17.67 13.88 -3.37
N ALA A 187 -16.88 14.07 -4.42
CA ALA A 187 -15.97 13.05 -4.91
C ALA A 187 -14.69 13.66 -5.46
N ARG A 188 -13.57 12.95 -5.38
CA ARG A 188 -12.28 13.43 -5.91
C ARG A 188 -11.38 12.30 -6.35
N GLU A 189 -10.54 12.61 -7.33
CA GLU A 189 -9.40 11.82 -7.71
C GLU A 189 -8.25 12.00 -6.72
N ILE A 190 -7.40 10.99 -6.62
CA ILE A 190 -6.10 11.07 -5.96
C ILE A 190 -5.05 10.55 -6.92
N PHE A 191 -4.12 11.42 -7.29
CA PHE A 191 -2.98 11.11 -8.13
C PHE A 191 -1.82 10.64 -7.29
N GLY A 192 -1.18 9.55 -7.68
CA GLY A 192 -0.12 8.94 -6.89
C GLY A 192 0.67 7.91 -7.67
N ILE A 193 1.39 7.07 -6.94
CA ILE A 193 2.26 6.05 -7.50
C ILE A 193 2.15 4.74 -6.71
N ARG A 194 2.27 3.61 -7.40
CA ARG A 194 2.40 2.29 -6.76
C ARG A 194 3.74 2.19 -6.05
N LEU A 195 3.75 1.46 -4.94
CA LEU A 195 4.94 1.22 -4.13
C LEU A 195 5.46 -0.22 -4.25
N GLY A 196 4.67 -1.15 -4.79
CA GLY A 196 5.12 -2.52 -5.03
C GLY A 196 4.01 -3.52 -5.26
N ALA A 197 4.30 -4.78 -4.98
CA ALA A 197 3.37 -5.89 -5.13
C ALA A 197 2.10 -5.69 -4.29
N ALA A 198 0.95 -6.02 -4.87
CA ALA A 198 -0.29 -6.18 -4.13
C ALA A 198 -0.31 -7.56 -3.46
N GLU A 199 -0.48 -7.60 -2.14
CA GLU A 199 -0.59 -8.82 -1.35
C GLU A 199 -2.00 -9.42 -1.45
N LYS A 200 -3.05 -8.59 -1.36
CA LYS A 200 -4.46 -9.05 -1.41
C LYS A 200 -4.94 -9.24 -2.84
N MET A 201 -4.68 -8.24 -3.68
CA MET A 201 -5.15 -8.24 -5.06
C MET A 201 -4.25 -9.03 -6.02
N GLY A 202 -3.00 -9.30 -5.62
CA GLY A 202 -2.01 -10.00 -6.46
C GLY A 202 -2.42 -11.42 -6.89
N LYS A 203 -3.34 -12.07 -6.15
CA LYS A 203 -3.90 -13.38 -6.55
C LYS A 203 -4.76 -13.32 -7.82
N TYR A 204 -5.29 -12.14 -8.16
CA TYR A 204 -6.14 -11.95 -9.34
C TYR A 204 -5.35 -11.54 -10.57
N SER A 205 -4.19 -10.90 -10.38
CA SER A 205 -3.26 -10.53 -11.46
C SER A 205 -1.86 -10.25 -10.90
N LYS A 206 -0.84 -10.79 -11.56
CA LYS A 206 0.57 -10.54 -11.21
C LYS A 206 1.05 -9.13 -11.60
N GLY A 207 0.37 -8.47 -12.53
CA GLY A 207 0.85 -7.22 -13.14
C GLY A 207 -0.12 -6.04 -13.02
N ALA A 208 -1.43 -6.27 -12.91
CA ALA A 208 -2.41 -5.19 -12.91
C ALA A 208 -2.27 -4.29 -11.67
N PHE A 209 -2.00 -4.88 -10.51
CA PHE A 209 -2.07 -4.19 -9.23
C PHE A 209 -0.72 -3.70 -8.69
N GLY A 210 0.37 -3.92 -9.41
CA GLY A 210 1.74 -3.62 -8.96
C GLY A 210 2.51 -4.89 -8.65
N SER A 211 3.84 -4.80 -8.74
CA SER A 211 4.76 -5.93 -8.58
C SER A 211 6.02 -5.50 -7.84
N ALA A 212 6.77 -6.48 -7.33
CA ALA A 212 8.09 -6.31 -6.75
C ALA A 212 8.90 -7.58 -7.06
N ASN A 213 10.21 -7.47 -7.05
CA ASN A 213 11.09 -8.64 -7.11
C ASN A 213 11.08 -9.42 -5.77
N GLU A 214 11.79 -10.54 -5.73
CA GLU A 214 11.88 -11.42 -4.56
C GLU A 214 12.44 -10.70 -3.31
N GLN A 215 13.26 -9.68 -3.52
CA GLN A 215 13.85 -8.84 -2.47
C GLN A 215 12.90 -7.73 -1.99
N GLY A 216 11.67 -7.66 -2.52
CA GLY A 216 10.68 -6.64 -2.17
C GLY A 216 11.00 -5.25 -2.72
N ILE A 217 11.83 -5.17 -3.76
CA ILE A 217 12.15 -3.94 -4.49
C ILE A 217 11.25 -3.85 -5.72
N ALA A 218 10.58 -2.72 -5.89
CA ALA A 218 9.71 -2.43 -7.01
C ALA A 218 10.29 -1.29 -7.85
N ASN A 219 10.48 -1.53 -9.15
CA ASN A 219 10.70 -0.46 -10.11
C ASN A 219 9.33 0.07 -10.53
N VAL A 220 9.05 1.33 -10.18
CA VAL A 220 7.72 1.94 -10.29
C VAL A 220 7.75 3.21 -11.13
N SER A 221 8.75 3.40 -11.99
CA SER A 221 8.85 4.60 -12.84
C SER A 221 7.62 4.84 -13.72
N GLY A 222 6.95 3.77 -14.17
CA GLY A 222 5.66 3.79 -14.87
C GLY A 222 4.46 3.39 -13.98
N GLY A 223 4.64 3.45 -12.66
CA GLY A 223 3.67 3.01 -11.65
C GLY A 223 2.66 4.08 -11.25
N GLN A 224 2.61 5.21 -11.96
CA GLN A 224 1.63 6.27 -11.70
C GLN A 224 0.22 5.71 -11.81
N HIS A 225 -0.62 6.16 -10.90
CA HIS A 225 -1.99 5.70 -10.81
C HIS A 225 -2.89 6.78 -10.25
N CYS A 226 -4.12 6.79 -10.72
CA CYS A 226 -5.19 7.65 -10.22
C CYS A 226 -6.24 6.75 -9.58
N ARG A 227 -6.57 6.99 -8.30
CA ARG A 227 -7.71 6.37 -7.60
C ARG A 227 -8.78 7.43 -7.35
N ALA A 228 -9.99 7.04 -6.93
CA ALA A 228 -11.04 7.99 -6.56
C ALA A 228 -11.61 7.71 -5.17
N GLU A 229 -12.15 8.71 -4.52
CA GLU A 229 -12.93 8.55 -3.31
C GLU A 229 -14.15 9.45 -3.32
N PHE A 230 -15.19 9.04 -2.60
CA PHE A 230 -16.43 9.80 -2.42
C PHE A 230 -16.72 10.00 -0.94
N TYR A 231 -17.41 11.09 -0.59
CA TYR A 231 -17.67 11.46 0.78
C TYR A 231 -19.10 11.12 1.19
N LEU A 232 -19.22 10.41 2.31
CA LEU A 232 -20.49 10.09 2.94
C LEU A 232 -20.66 10.93 4.21
N ALA A 233 -21.74 11.71 4.28
CA ALA A 233 -22.04 12.52 5.46
C ALA A 233 -22.20 11.65 6.70
N GLY A 234 -21.53 12.01 7.80
CA GLY A 234 -21.51 11.21 9.03
C GLY A 234 -20.54 10.02 9.03
N PHE A 235 -19.87 9.73 7.90
CA PHE A 235 -18.85 8.68 7.80
C PHE A 235 -17.48 9.24 7.42
N GLY A 236 -17.41 10.01 6.33
CA GLY A 236 -16.17 10.52 5.76
C GLY A 236 -15.91 10.03 4.34
N TRP A 237 -14.66 10.14 3.91
CA TRP A 237 -14.22 9.68 2.60
C TRP A 237 -14.21 8.14 2.52
N VAL A 238 -14.69 7.60 1.40
CA VAL A 238 -14.78 6.17 1.09
C VAL A 238 -14.00 5.90 -0.20
N PRO A 239 -13.05 4.94 -0.19
CA PRO A 239 -12.21 4.66 -1.35
C PRO A 239 -12.97 3.93 -2.46
N VAL A 240 -12.60 4.17 -3.72
CA VAL A 240 -13.06 3.41 -4.88
C VAL A 240 -11.97 3.35 -5.97
N ASP A 241 -11.93 2.29 -6.76
CA ASP A 241 -11.04 2.22 -7.93
C ASP A 241 -11.64 1.36 -9.06
N SER A 242 -12.44 1.99 -9.91
CA SER A 242 -13.05 1.31 -11.07
C SER A 242 -12.02 1.03 -12.16
N ALA A 243 -10.97 1.86 -12.26
CA ALA A 243 -9.94 1.72 -13.28
C ALA A 243 -9.09 0.45 -13.11
N ASP A 244 -8.78 0.06 -11.88
CA ASP A 244 -8.02 -1.16 -11.61
C ASP A 244 -8.80 -2.44 -11.95
N VAL A 245 -10.14 -2.39 -11.91
CA VAL A 245 -11.00 -3.47 -12.43
C VAL A 245 -10.80 -3.61 -13.95
N ALA A 246 -10.92 -2.51 -14.71
CA ALA A 246 -10.75 -2.50 -16.15
C ALA A 246 -9.32 -2.90 -16.57
N LYS A 247 -8.30 -2.44 -15.82
CA LYS A 247 -6.91 -2.82 -16.03
C LYS A 247 -6.68 -4.31 -15.82
N MET A 248 -7.25 -4.89 -14.76
CA MET A 248 -7.16 -6.32 -14.49
C MET A 248 -7.85 -7.13 -15.59
N ARG A 249 -9.07 -6.75 -15.99
CA ARG A 249 -9.80 -7.38 -17.10
C ARG A 249 -8.96 -7.43 -18.37
N LEU A 250 -8.33 -6.31 -18.75
CA LEU A 250 -7.46 -6.27 -19.93
C LEU A 250 -6.21 -7.15 -19.77
N ALA A 251 -5.52 -7.04 -18.63
CA ALA A 251 -4.27 -7.77 -18.38
C ALA A 251 -4.47 -9.29 -18.37
N GLU A 252 -5.56 -9.75 -17.77
CA GLU A 252 -5.88 -11.17 -17.58
C GLU A 252 -6.86 -11.71 -18.63
N LYS A 253 -7.27 -10.88 -19.61
CA LYS A 253 -8.24 -11.21 -20.67
C LYS A 253 -9.58 -11.75 -20.11
N LYS A 254 -10.08 -11.12 -19.06
CA LYS A 254 -11.32 -11.51 -18.36
C LYS A 254 -12.51 -10.67 -18.81
N SER A 255 -13.67 -11.31 -18.93
CA SER A 255 -14.94 -10.61 -19.18
C SER A 255 -15.41 -9.85 -17.93
N VAL A 256 -16.47 -9.05 -18.08
CA VAL A 256 -17.13 -8.39 -16.95
C VAL A 256 -17.68 -9.44 -15.98
N GLU A 257 -18.31 -10.50 -16.50
CA GLU A 257 -19.04 -11.53 -15.75
C GLU A 257 -18.12 -12.54 -15.06
N ASP A 258 -16.82 -12.52 -15.35
CA ASP A 258 -15.84 -13.40 -14.72
C ASP A 258 -15.85 -13.25 -13.19
N LYS A 259 -15.73 -14.37 -12.48
CA LYS A 259 -15.81 -14.40 -11.01
C LYS A 259 -14.73 -13.56 -10.34
N ASP A 260 -13.52 -13.55 -10.89
CA ASP A 260 -12.43 -12.73 -10.37
C ASP A 260 -12.67 -11.26 -10.68
N THR A 261 -13.19 -10.93 -11.86
CA THR A 261 -13.61 -9.55 -12.18
C THR A 261 -14.64 -9.04 -11.18
N GLN A 262 -15.68 -9.82 -10.89
CA GLN A 262 -16.70 -9.45 -9.92
C GLN A 262 -16.15 -9.35 -8.50
N ALA A 263 -15.24 -10.24 -8.09
CA ALA A 263 -14.59 -10.17 -6.79
C ALA A 263 -13.70 -8.93 -6.65
N VAL A 264 -12.96 -8.58 -7.70
CA VAL A 264 -12.11 -7.38 -7.76
C VAL A 264 -12.96 -6.11 -7.74
N ALA A 265 -14.03 -6.03 -8.52
CA ALA A 265 -14.96 -4.91 -8.50
C ALA A 265 -15.56 -4.70 -7.09
N LYS A 266 -16.07 -5.78 -6.48
CA LYS A 266 -16.62 -5.75 -5.13
C LYS A 266 -15.60 -5.26 -4.09
N TYR A 267 -14.34 -5.70 -4.18
CA TYR A 267 -13.30 -5.25 -3.26
C TYR A 267 -12.92 -3.80 -3.50
N LEU A 268 -12.77 -3.37 -4.75
CA LEU A 268 -12.34 -2.00 -5.06
C LEU A 268 -13.44 -0.96 -4.89
N PHE A 269 -14.67 -1.36 -4.54
CA PHE A 269 -15.68 -0.45 -3.99
C PHE A 269 -15.62 -0.43 -2.46
N GLY A 270 -15.08 0.66 -1.91
CA GLY A 270 -14.95 0.85 -0.47
C GLY A 270 -13.68 0.29 0.14
N ASN A 271 -12.69 -0.18 -0.65
CA ASN A 271 -11.39 -0.60 -0.12
C ASN A 271 -10.21 -0.22 -1.01
N TRP A 272 -9.09 0.13 -0.38
CA TRP A 272 -7.77 0.30 -0.97
C TRP A 272 -6.73 -0.49 -0.18
N GLU A 273 -5.96 -1.28 -0.92
CA GLU A 273 -4.72 -1.86 -0.41
C GLU A 273 -3.59 -0.80 -0.45
N ALA A 274 -2.69 -0.86 0.54
CA ALA A 274 -1.64 0.11 0.84
C ALA A 274 -0.34 -0.08 0.03
N ASN A 275 -0.42 -0.70 -1.13
CA ASN A 275 0.70 -0.87 -2.04
C ASN A 275 0.90 0.34 -2.99
N TRP A 276 0.48 1.52 -2.54
CA TRP A 276 0.52 2.79 -3.27
C TRP A 276 0.59 3.96 -2.28
N VAL A 277 0.90 5.15 -2.79
CA VAL A 277 0.82 6.40 -2.06
C VAL A 277 0.24 7.49 -2.94
N GLY A 278 -0.63 8.34 -2.39
CA GLY A 278 -1.17 9.52 -3.05
C GLY A 278 -0.26 10.74 -2.87
N PHE A 279 -0.13 11.54 -3.93
CA PHE A 279 0.57 12.81 -3.94
C PHE A 279 -0.37 13.99 -3.65
N ASN A 280 -1.47 14.07 -4.39
CA ASN A 280 -2.45 15.14 -4.25
C ASN A 280 -3.79 14.73 -4.92
N HIS A 281 -4.78 15.61 -4.78
CA HIS A 281 -6.11 15.50 -5.40
C HIS A 281 -6.38 16.71 -6.33
N ALA A 282 -5.31 17.37 -6.79
CA ALA A 282 -5.42 18.64 -7.50
C ALA A 282 -5.83 18.43 -8.96
N ARG A 283 -6.77 19.26 -9.42
CA ARG A 283 -7.27 19.30 -10.79
C ARG A 283 -7.35 20.73 -11.29
N ASP A 284 -7.02 20.95 -12.56
CA ASP A 284 -7.23 22.23 -13.25
C ASP A 284 -6.70 23.42 -12.46
N PHE A 285 -5.41 23.38 -12.11
CA PHE A 285 -4.82 24.28 -11.12
C PHE A 285 -3.43 24.77 -11.50
N ASP A 286 -3.02 25.86 -10.86
CA ASP A 286 -1.69 26.43 -11.04
C ASP A 286 -0.71 25.91 -10.01
N LEU A 287 0.47 25.49 -10.46
CA LEU A 287 1.60 25.21 -9.59
C LEU A 287 2.27 26.51 -9.13
N TYR A 288 3.08 26.39 -8.08
CA TYR A 288 3.96 27.47 -7.63
C TYR A 288 5.41 26.99 -7.54
N PRO A 289 6.38 27.75 -8.09
CA PRO A 289 6.22 28.90 -8.99
C PRO A 289 5.38 28.56 -10.22
N GLN A 290 4.81 29.58 -10.86
CA GLN A 290 3.92 29.39 -12.00
C GLN A 290 4.71 28.82 -13.18
N PRO A 291 4.30 27.66 -13.74
CA PRO A 291 4.85 27.11 -14.97
C PRO A 291 4.27 27.82 -16.20
N GLU A 292 4.92 27.64 -17.35
CA GLU A 292 4.44 28.04 -18.67
C GLU A 292 3.17 27.27 -19.05
N LEU A 293 3.11 25.97 -18.75
CA LEU A 293 1.87 25.20 -18.88
C LEU A 293 0.98 25.44 -17.67
N ALA A 294 0.09 26.43 -17.74
CA ALA A 294 -0.87 26.75 -16.70
C ALA A 294 -2.27 27.04 -17.29
N PRO A 295 -3.37 26.57 -16.67
CA PRO A 295 -3.39 25.63 -15.54
C PRO A 295 -2.99 24.21 -15.98
N ILE A 296 -2.42 23.42 -15.06
CA ILE A 296 -2.19 22.00 -15.30
C ILE A 296 -3.43 21.18 -14.93
N ASN A 297 -3.74 20.17 -15.74
CA ASN A 297 -4.90 19.29 -15.50
C ASN A 297 -4.73 18.46 -14.22
N ASN A 298 -3.58 17.83 -14.01
CA ASN A 298 -3.28 17.03 -12.82
C ASN A 298 -1.78 16.98 -12.56
N PHE A 299 -1.39 16.58 -11.34
CA PHE A 299 0.01 16.58 -10.91
C PHE A 299 0.42 15.23 -10.30
N GLY A 300 0.36 14.17 -11.11
CA GLY A 300 0.84 12.83 -10.75
C GLY A 300 2.25 12.49 -11.23
N TYR A 301 2.80 13.32 -12.12
CA TYR A 301 4.10 13.14 -12.78
C TYR A 301 5.01 14.33 -12.44
N PRO A 302 6.34 14.14 -12.35
CA PRO A 302 7.28 15.26 -12.39
C PRO A 302 7.05 16.09 -13.65
N TYR A 303 7.03 17.41 -13.50
CA TYR A 303 6.89 18.36 -14.60
C TYR A 303 8.15 19.22 -14.70
N ALA A 304 8.65 19.46 -15.90
CA ALA A 304 9.81 20.31 -16.10
C ALA A 304 9.75 21.12 -17.38
N GLU A 305 10.48 22.22 -17.37
CA GLU A 305 10.64 23.14 -18.49
C GLU A 305 12.11 23.49 -18.66
N VAL A 306 12.55 23.73 -19.89
CA VAL A 306 13.89 24.26 -20.20
C VAL A 306 13.74 25.53 -21.02
N GLY A 307 14.09 26.68 -20.43
CA GLY A 307 13.88 27.98 -21.09
C GLY A 307 12.40 28.29 -21.36
N GLY A 308 11.49 27.69 -20.59
CA GLY A 308 10.05 27.78 -20.77
C GLY A 308 9.44 26.70 -21.67
N ASP A 309 10.25 25.91 -22.38
CA ASP A 309 9.72 24.80 -23.18
C ASP A 309 9.40 23.58 -22.30
N PRO A 310 8.13 23.11 -22.24
CA PRO A 310 7.76 21.96 -21.42
C PRO A 310 8.38 20.65 -21.93
N LEU A 311 8.87 19.82 -21.02
CA LEU A 311 9.35 18.47 -21.31
C LEU A 311 8.21 17.44 -21.25
N ASN A 312 8.31 16.39 -22.06
CA ASN A 312 7.35 15.29 -22.07
C ASN A 312 7.42 14.48 -20.76
N SER A 313 6.56 14.83 -19.80
CA SER A 313 6.50 14.23 -18.47
C SER A 313 5.93 12.80 -18.46
N PHE A 314 5.40 12.34 -19.60
CA PHE A 314 4.78 11.01 -19.74
C PHE A 314 5.75 9.95 -20.28
N ASP A 315 6.93 10.34 -20.76
CA ASP A 315 8.00 9.43 -21.16
C ASP A 315 9.17 9.54 -20.18
N PRO A 316 9.27 8.62 -19.18
CA PRO A 316 10.35 8.64 -18.21
C PRO A 316 11.75 8.49 -18.82
N LYS A 317 11.87 7.91 -20.02
CA LYS A 317 13.17 7.74 -20.69
C LYS A 317 13.60 9.03 -21.37
N GLU A 318 12.67 9.74 -22.01
CA GLU A 318 12.94 11.06 -22.58
C GLU A 318 13.20 12.11 -21.49
N PHE A 319 12.35 12.13 -20.45
CA PHE A 319 12.51 13.03 -19.30
C PHE A 319 13.68 12.66 -18.38
N LYS A 320 14.10 11.38 -18.41
CA LYS A 320 15.14 10.77 -17.57
C LYS A 320 14.84 10.83 -16.06
N TYR A 321 13.76 10.18 -15.63
CA TYR A 321 13.51 9.95 -14.20
C TYR A 321 13.21 8.47 -13.90
N ASP A 322 13.53 8.05 -12.67
CA ASP A 322 13.19 6.72 -12.16
C ASP A 322 12.61 6.78 -10.75
N TYR A 323 11.73 5.82 -10.47
CA TYR A 323 11.21 5.58 -9.12
C TYR A 323 11.49 4.14 -8.71
N VAL A 324 12.14 3.99 -7.57
CA VAL A 324 12.37 2.69 -6.93
C VAL A 324 11.79 2.73 -5.53
N SER A 325 10.98 1.72 -5.20
CA SER A 325 10.39 1.55 -3.87
C SER A 325 10.87 0.25 -3.26
N LYS A 326 11.07 0.23 -1.94
CA LYS A 326 11.44 -0.95 -1.18
C LYS A 326 10.57 -1.05 0.07
N ASN A 327 9.97 -2.21 0.29
CA ASN A 327 9.21 -2.45 1.52
C ASN A 327 10.17 -2.70 2.71
N SER A 328 10.25 -1.74 3.64
CA SER A 328 11.12 -1.81 4.81
C SER A 328 10.69 -2.86 5.84
N ASN A 329 9.41 -3.22 5.94
CA ASN A 329 8.92 -4.20 6.92
C ASN A 329 9.47 -5.60 6.64
N LYS A 330 9.55 -6.02 5.37
CA LYS A 330 10.13 -7.32 5.00
C LYS A 330 11.63 -7.37 5.34
N SER A 331 12.35 -6.28 5.11
CA SER A 331 13.78 -6.17 5.43
C SER A 331 14.05 -6.21 6.93
N PHE A 332 13.16 -5.65 7.76
CA PHE A 332 13.30 -5.67 9.23
C PHE A 332 13.11 -7.07 9.81
N TRP A 333 12.07 -7.79 9.38
CA TRP A 333 11.85 -9.17 9.84
C TRP A 333 12.93 -10.13 9.34
N ILE A 334 13.41 -9.95 8.10
CA ILE A 334 14.57 -10.71 7.60
C ILE A 334 15.81 -10.37 8.42
N ALA A 335 16.08 -9.09 8.71
CA ALA A 335 17.22 -8.70 9.55
C ALA A 335 17.13 -9.27 10.97
N ILE A 336 15.95 -9.28 11.59
CA ILE A 336 15.73 -9.93 12.88
C ILE A 336 15.93 -11.44 12.76
N ALA A 337 15.36 -12.10 11.75
CA ALA A 337 15.52 -13.53 11.55
C ALA A 337 16.99 -13.92 11.31
N THR A 338 17.73 -13.12 10.52
CA THR A 338 19.17 -13.27 10.28
C THR A 338 19.99 -12.98 11.54
N ALA A 339 19.63 -11.96 12.33
CA ALA A 339 20.31 -11.66 13.59
C ALA A 339 20.06 -12.77 14.62
N LEU A 340 18.83 -13.30 14.71
CA LEU A 340 18.48 -14.44 15.56
C LEU A 340 19.19 -15.71 15.11
N SER A 341 19.23 -16.01 13.80
CA SER A 341 19.94 -17.19 13.30
C SER A 341 21.46 -17.07 13.46
N ALA A 342 22.02 -15.87 13.26
CA ALA A 342 23.43 -15.59 13.54
C ALA A 342 23.75 -15.69 15.03
N ALA A 343 22.87 -15.19 15.91
CA ALA A 343 23.02 -15.32 17.35
C ALA A 343 22.92 -16.79 17.79
N VAL A 344 21.98 -17.56 17.24
CA VAL A 344 21.87 -19.00 17.50
C VAL A 344 23.11 -19.74 16.99
N ALA A 345 23.59 -19.44 15.78
CA ALA A 345 24.80 -20.02 15.21
C ALA A 345 26.07 -19.64 15.99
N SER A 346 26.19 -18.39 16.45
CA SER A 346 27.32 -17.95 17.29
C SER A 346 27.24 -18.59 18.68
N THR A 347 26.04 -18.77 19.23
CA THR A 347 25.89 -19.53 20.47
C THR A 347 26.23 -21.00 20.26
N LEU A 348 25.92 -21.64 19.13
CA LEU A 348 26.39 -23.00 18.83
C LEU A 348 27.92 -23.07 18.72
N CYS A 349 28.57 -22.07 18.14
CA CYS A 349 30.04 -21.95 18.07
C CYS A 349 30.71 -21.85 19.45
N CYS A 350 30.04 -21.33 20.47
CA CYS A 350 30.61 -21.20 21.83
C CYS A 350 30.08 -22.26 22.80
N ILE A 351 28.82 -22.65 22.67
CA ILE A 351 28.14 -23.63 23.53
C ILE A 351 28.54 -25.04 23.15
N VAL A 352 28.78 -25.39 21.89
CA VAL A 352 29.24 -26.76 21.54
C VAL A 352 30.64 -27.03 22.10
N PRO A 353 31.64 -26.14 21.97
CA PRO A 353 32.91 -26.28 22.67
C PRO A 353 32.77 -26.20 24.19
N LEU A 354 31.94 -25.31 24.73
CA LEU A 354 31.70 -25.23 26.18
C LEU A 354 31.01 -26.49 26.72
N ILE A 355 30.09 -27.11 25.99
CA ILE A 355 29.48 -28.40 26.30
C ILE A 355 30.53 -29.50 26.17
N TYR A 356 31.37 -29.50 25.14
CA TYR A 356 32.49 -30.45 25.03
C TYR A 356 33.49 -30.32 26.18
N LEU A 357 33.70 -29.10 26.69
CA LEU A 357 34.65 -28.77 27.76
C LEU A 357 34.04 -28.98 29.15
N VAL A 358 32.75 -28.69 29.32
CA VAL A 358 31.94 -28.97 30.53
C VAL A 358 31.66 -30.46 30.64
N PHE A 359 31.36 -31.14 29.53
CA PHE A 359 31.19 -32.60 29.44
C PHE A 359 32.46 -33.36 29.14
N GLY A 360 33.62 -32.71 29.33
CA GLY A 360 34.95 -33.20 29.02
C GLY A 360 35.00 -34.70 28.82
N VAL A 361 35.09 -35.10 27.56
CA VAL A 361 35.95 -36.24 27.22
C VAL A 361 37.30 -35.88 27.87
N SER A 362 37.51 -36.51 29.03
CA SER A 362 38.48 -36.21 30.09
C SER A 362 38.29 -34.92 30.93
N SER A 363 37.20 -34.79 31.69
CA SER A 363 37.25 -34.00 32.93
C SER A 363 36.67 -34.79 34.12
N THR A 364 37.54 -35.12 35.06
CA THR A 364 37.28 -35.96 36.25
C THR A 364 36.31 -35.33 37.26
N TRP A 365 35.83 -34.11 37.02
CA TRP A 365 34.87 -33.39 37.88
C TRP A 365 33.42 -33.83 37.67
N LEU A 366 33.04 -34.26 36.45
CA LEU A 366 31.69 -34.75 36.15
C LEU A 366 31.35 -36.08 36.80
N ILE A 367 32.36 -36.85 37.18
CA ILE A 367 32.21 -38.10 37.93
C ILE A 367 31.63 -37.81 39.33
N GLY A 368 31.92 -36.63 39.91
CA GLY A 368 31.35 -36.18 41.18
C GLY A 368 29.91 -35.67 41.10
N LEU A 369 29.40 -35.35 39.90
CA LEU A 369 27.96 -35.03 39.72
C LEU A 369 27.08 -36.29 39.75
N GLY A 370 27.67 -37.48 39.62
CA GLY A 370 27.01 -38.75 39.91
C GLY A 370 26.60 -38.89 41.39
N GLU A 371 27.26 -38.19 42.32
CA GLU A 371 26.85 -38.16 43.74
C GLU A 371 25.49 -37.47 43.95
N TYR A 372 25.03 -36.68 42.97
CA TYR A 372 23.73 -35.99 43.00
C TYR A 372 22.67 -36.63 42.08
N ASP A 373 22.91 -37.83 41.55
CA ASP A 373 21.92 -38.54 40.73
C ASP A 373 20.63 -38.82 41.53
N TYR A 374 20.70 -38.87 42.87
CA TYR A 374 19.53 -38.95 43.74
C TYR A 374 18.59 -37.73 43.62
N LEU A 375 19.06 -36.56 43.19
CA LEU A 375 18.25 -35.35 42.96
C LEU A 375 17.56 -35.35 41.60
N ARG A 376 17.97 -36.23 40.67
CA ARG A 376 17.41 -36.30 39.33
C ARG A 376 15.92 -36.60 39.33
N ILE A 377 15.50 -37.59 40.13
CA ILE A 377 14.08 -37.98 40.24
C ILE A 377 13.25 -36.88 40.92
N PRO A 378 13.65 -36.29 42.07
CA PRO A 378 12.94 -35.15 42.67
C PRO A 378 12.77 -33.96 41.71
N MET A 379 13.82 -33.58 40.99
CA MET A 379 13.76 -32.46 40.04
C MET A 379 12.88 -32.77 38.82
N LEU A 380 12.90 -34.02 38.34
CA LEU A 380 11.98 -34.49 37.30
C LEU A 380 10.52 -34.37 37.76
N ILE A 381 10.21 -34.81 38.98
CA ILE A 381 8.86 -34.71 39.54
C ILE A 381 8.42 -33.25 39.65
N ILE A 382 9.27 -32.36 40.16
CA ILE A 382 8.97 -30.92 40.26
C ILE A 382 8.70 -30.32 38.87
N SER A 383 9.53 -30.67 37.88
CA SER A 383 9.34 -30.21 36.50
C SER A 383 8.01 -30.69 35.92
N LEU A 384 7.70 -31.98 36.05
CA LEU A 384 6.42 -32.55 35.58
C LEU A 384 5.22 -31.91 36.29
N CYS A 385 5.32 -31.63 37.59
CA CYS A 385 4.28 -30.92 38.33
C CYS A 385 4.09 -29.47 37.84
N ALA A 386 5.17 -28.76 37.55
CA ALA A 386 5.11 -27.40 37.01
C ALA A 386 4.48 -27.37 35.61
N PHE A 387 4.81 -28.34 34.75
CA PHE A 387 4.20 -28.47 33.42
C PHE A 387 2.72 -28.85 33.51
N ALA A 388 2.37 -29.82 34.37
CA ALA A 388 0.97 -30.18 34.60
C ALA A 388 0.14 -28.99 35.13
N TYR A 389 0.73 -28.18 36.02
CA TYR A 389 0.12 -26.94 36.49
C TYR A 389 -0.06 -25.91 35.37
N GLY A 390 0.97 -25.72 34.53
CA GLY A 390 0.89 -24.87 33.34
C GLY A 390 -0.21 -25.29 32.37
N PHE A 391 -0.31 -26.60 32.10
CA PHE A 391 -1.38 -27.19 31.29
C PHE A 391 -2.76 -26.95 31.89
N TRP A 392 -2.92 -27.18 33.20
CA TRP A 392 -4.17 -26.93 33.91
C TRP A 392 -4.59 -25.46 33.80
N LEU A 393 -3.64 -24.54 33.98
CA LEU A 393 -3.88 -23.11 33.87
C LEU A 393 -4.30 -22.70 32.44
N LEU A 394 -3.70 -23.31 31.43
CA LEU A 394 -3.97 -23.04 30.01
C LEU A 394 -5.32 -23.60 29.54
N MET A 395 -5.69 -24.80 29.99
CA MET A 395 -6.84 -25.54 29.46
C MET A 395 -8.10 -25.38 30.32
N PHE A 396 -7.97 -25.44 31.64
CA PHE A 396 -9.12 -25.56 32.56
C PHE A 396 -9.36 -24.31 33.43
N SER A 397 -8.37 -23.42 33.58
CA SER A 397 -8.57 -22.19 34.36
C SER A 397 -9.56 -21.23 33.68
N LYS A 398 -10.53 -20.76 34.47
CA LYS A 398 -11.47 -19.69 34.06
C LYS A 398 -10.86 -18.29 34.11
N LYS A 399 -9.64 -18.14 34.66
CA LYS A 399 -8.93 -16.86 34.66
C LYS A 399 -8.35 -16.61 33.26
N ILE A 400 -8.85 -15.58 32.58
CA ILE A 400 -8.37 -15.18 31.25
C ILE A 400 -6.93 -14.68 31.42
N ILE A 401 -5.95 -15.43 30.89
CA ILE A 401 -4.58 -14.96 30.74
C ILE A 401 -4.60 -13.92 29.61
N CYS A 402 -4.85 -12.65 29.95
CA CYS A 402 -4.78 -11.53 29.01
C CYS A 402 -3.32 -11.21 28.69
N SER A 403 -2.78 -11.85 27.66
CA SER A 403 -1.59 -11.33 26.99
C SER A 403 -2.04 -10.31 25.94
N LYS A 404 -1.53 -9.07 26.04
CA LYS A 404 -1.75 -7.99 25.06
C LYS A 404 -1.24 -8.36 23.65
N TYR A 405 -0.39 -9.39 23.54
CA TYR A 405 0.36 -9.72 22.33
C TYR A 405 0.04 -11.11 21.76
N ILE A 406 -0.45 -12.06 22.55
CA ILE A 406 -0.59 -13.46 22.14
C ILE A 406 -1.97 -14.01 22.54
N SER A 407 -2.71 -14.52 21.56
CA SER A 407 -4.01 -15.16 21.81
C SER A 407 -3.87 -16.52 22.48
N ARG A 408 -4.85 -16.92 23.30
CA ARG A 408 -4.87 -18.20 24.02
C ARG A 408 -4.63 -19.41 23.12
N LYS A 409 -5.18 -19.42 21.90
CA LYS A 409 -4.95 -20.50 20.91
C LYS A 409 -3.47 -20.65 20.54
N LYS A 410 -2.74 -19.54 20.35
CA LYS A 410 -1.31 -19.57 20.04
C LYS A 410 -0.48 -20.03 21.24
N LEU A 411 -0.88 -19.66 22.46
CA LEU A 411 -0.22 -20.09 23.69
C LEU A 411 -0.33 -21.62 23.90
N ILE A 412 -1.48 -22.22 23.55
CA ILE A 412 -1.67 -23.68 23.57
C ILE A 412 -0.72 -24.38 22.58
N VAL A 413 -0.60 -23.87 21.36
CA VAL A 413 0.33 -24.44 20.36
C VAL A 413 1.78 -24.35 20.84
N LEU A 414 2.19 -23.20 21.38
CA LEU A 414 3.54 -23.01 21.90
C LEU A 414 3.84 -23.96 23.06
N TYR A 415 2.87 -24.14 23.98
CA TYR A 415 2.99 -25.09 25.09
C TYR A 415 3.29 -26.51 24.60
N TRP A 416 2.56 -27.00 23.60
CA TRP A 416 2.78 -28.34 23.04
C TRP A 416 4.14 -28.50 22.36
N ILE A 417 4.61 -27.48 21.64
CA ILE A 417 5.95 -27.50 21.03
C ILE A 417 7.02 -27.61 22.11
N VAL A 418 6.94 -26.78 23.16
CA VAL A 418 7.90 -26.81 24.28
C VAL A 418 7.81 -28.13 25.04
N PHE A 419 6.61 -28.68 25.22
CA PHE A 419 6.39 -29.95 25.89
C PHE A 419 7.06 -31.12 25.15
N ILE A 420 6.97 -31.18 23.82
CA ILE A 420 7.64 -32.21 22.99
C ILE A 420 9.16 -32.12 23.15
N VAL A 421 9.70 -30.90 23.05
CA VAL A 421 11.15 -30.65 23.21
C VAL A 421 11.61 -31.06 24.61
N MET A 422 10.83 -30.73 25.64
CA MET A 422 11.16 -31.11 27.01
C MET A 422 11.13 -32.63 27.20
N ILE A 423 10.10 -33.33 26.71
CA ILE A 423 10.04 -34.80 26.78
C ILE A 423 11.30 -35.39 26.19
N PHE A 424 11.71 -34.93 25.01
CA PHE A 424 12.94 -35.39 24.37
C PHE A 424 14.14 -35.28 25.31
N PHE A 425 14.37 -34.11 25.94
CA PHE A 425 15.49 -33.92 26.85
C PHE A 425 15.38 -34.72 28.16
N LEU A 426 14.17 -34.94 28.68
CA LEU A 426 13.96 -35.73 29.90
C LEU A 426 14.19 -37.22 29.66
N THR A 427 13.82 -37.71 28.47
CA THR A 427 13.97 -39.12 28.09
C THR A 427 15.29 -39.41 27.39
N TYR A 428 15.98 -38.41 26.86
CA TYR A 428 17.26 -38.57 26.15
C TYR A 428 18.29 -39.38 26.93
N PRO A 429 18.54 -39.14 28.24
CA PRO A 429 19.57 -39.87 28.96
C PRO A 429 19.18 -41.31 29.32
N THR A 430 17.92 -41.72 29.10
CA THR A 430 17.48 -43.12 29.28
C THR A 430 17.27 -43.84 27.96
N ILE A 431 16.72 -43.15 26.96
CA ILE A 431 16.46 -43.69 25.63
C ILE A 431 17.77 -43.83 24.84
N LEU A 432 18.69 -42.87 24.92
CA LEU A 432 19.94 -42.94 24.14
C LEU A 432 20.81 -44.15 24.54
N PRO A 433 21.07 -44.45 25.82
CA PRO A 433 21.79 -45.66 26.20
C PRO A 433 21.07 -46.94 25.76
N TRP A 434 19.75 -46.99 25.90
CA TRP A 434 18.94 -48.14 25.49
C TRP A 434 18.97 -48.39 23.97
N ILE A 435 18.94 -47.33 23.16
CA ILE A 435 19.09 -47.41 21.70
C ILE A 435 20.51 -47.85 21.32
N LEU A 436 21.53 -47.36 22.03
CA LEU A 436 22.93 -47.74 21.78
C LEU A 436 23.22 -49.19 22.19
N GLU A 437 22.54 -49.71 23.22
CA GLU A 437 22.61 -51.14 23.61
C GLU A 437 21.90 -52.06 22.63
N LEU A 438 20.83 -51.60 21.96
CA LEU A 438 20.13 -52.35 20.90
C LEU A 438 20.85 -52.31 19.54
N ALA A 439 21.77 -51.36 19.36
CA ALA A 439 22.54 -51.19 18.13
C ALA A 439 23.91 -51.92 18.16
N ASN A 440 24.27 -52.49 19.30
CA ASN A 440 25.35 -53.47 19.49
C ASN A 440 24.75 -54.86 19.64
#